data_AF-A0A255RCU9-F1
#
_entry.id   AF-A0A255RCU9-F1
#
_cell.length_a   1.000
_cell.length_b   1.000
_cell.length_c   1.000
_cell.angle_alpha   90.00
_cell.angle_beta   90.00
_cell.angle_gamma   90.00
#
_symmetry.space_group_name_H-M   'P 1'
#
loop_
_entity.id
_entity.type
_entity.pdbx_description
1 polymer ?
#
loop_
_entity_poly.entity_id
_entity_poly.type
_entity_poly.pdbx_seq_one_letter_code
_entity_poly.pdbx_strand_id
1 'polypeptide(L)'
;MIQHSETPSAIADGVSFLLNLNASVLSLSIVRLGLKRVLGIPVAALLLLGTSMSLHFDESTQSTETSKPAIAIADGVSSDTKPTFVGRDICKECHQTNYDLHAHHGHKSTFYLADDPKIAELFDGKTYDAGEPYGTYHYHTDEDGLYVTLPERFGDRPFRLDYALGSPEGAITLLSLIPDQQGNTIAIEHRASWFNATQKLGPTPQEAPGPMPVQAEAFGLKHQGNVMRKCVYCHTTAGEIENQTVVGLVANVNCEKCHGPASEHVRLARQMENPPKYSVGKADWDVESEIQLCGDCHRLPMTISRSELREYPDELVRFQPVGILRSRCYLESERQLGCSTCHNPHESVETVPMERHVKKCVSCHLESESDHVACPVSPKTGCIECHMPAKQLPGIHLDFHDHWIRVHEPQ
;
A
#
# COMPACT_ATOMS: atom_id res chain seq x y z
N MET A 1 -44.31 -72.08 -2.50
CA MET A 1 -45.62 -71.56 -2.93
C MET A 1 -45.33 -70.40 -3.90
N ILE A 2 -45.34 -70.72 -5.21
CA ILE A 2 -45.65 -69.88 -6.40
C ILE A 2 -45.17 -68.39 -6.36
N GLN A 3 -44.04 -67.96 -6.96
CA GLN A 3 -43.72 -67.69 -8.40
C GLN A 3 -44.67 -66.64 -9.03
N HIS A 4 -44.28 -65.39 -9.36
CA HIS A 4 -43.73 -64.91 -10.65
C HIS A 4 -43.74 -63.36 -10.60
N SER A 5 -42.63 -62.63 -10.86
CA SER A 5 -42.19 -62.04 -12.14
C SER A 5 -43.21 -61.16 -12.88
N GLU A 6 -42.88 -59.88 -13.11
CA GLU A 6 -42.70 -59.25 -14.45
C GLU A 6 -42.75 -57.70 -14.38
N THR A 7 -41.67 -57.06 -14.83
CA THR A 7 -41.65 -55.76 -15.55
C THR A 7 -42.08 -56.02 -17.01
N PRO A 8 -42.59 -55.08 -17.86
CA PRO A 8 -41.95 -53.78 -18.16
C PRO A 8 -42.87 -52.66 -18.76
N SER A 9 -42.25 -51.58 -19.25
CA SER A 9 -42.59 -50.83 -20.49
C SER A 9 -42.98 -49.34 -20.35
N ALA A 10 -42.31 -48.57 -21.21
CA ALA A 10 -42.33 -47.13 -21.44
C ALA A 10 -43.56 -46.60 -22.24
N ILE A 11 -43.47 -45.30 -22.59
CA ILE A 11 -44.18 -44.48 -23.61
C ILE A 11 -45.10 -43.43 -22.94
N ALA A 12 -44.70 -42.16 -22.82
CA ALA A 12 -44.63 -41.06 -23.81
C ALA A 12 -45.98 -40.32 -24.02
N ASP A 13 -45.84 -39.01 -24.29
CA ASP A 13 -46.86 -38.00 -24.63
C ASP A 13 -47.72 -37.51 -23.43
N GLY A 14 -47.91 -36.22 -23.16
CA GLY A 14 -48.01 -35.05 -24.04
C GLY A 14 -49.34 -34.35 -23.71
N VAL A 15 -49.42 -33.02 -23.92
CA VAL A 15 -50.62 -32.15 -23.83
C VAL A 15 -50.98 -31.68 -22.39
N SER A 16 -51.46 -30.47 -22.10
CA SER A 16 -51.42 -29.08 -22.59
C SER A 16 -52.40 -28.30 -21.68
N PHE A 17 -52.53 -26.98 -21.86
CA PHE A 17 -53.63 -26.11 -21.40
C PHE A 17 -53.62 -25.71 -19.89
N LEU A 18 -53.82 -24.46 -19.42
CA LEU A 18 -54.15 -23.14 -20.00
C LEU A 18 -53.96 -22.01 -18.96
N LEU A 19 -53.61 -20.82 -19.46
CA LEU A 19 -54.16 -19.47 -19.20
C LEU A 19 -54.67 -19.07 -17.79
N ASN A 20 -54.21 -17.93 -17.23
CA ASN A 20 -54.73 -16.58 -17.55
C ASN A 20 -54.10 -15.44 -16.73
N LEU A 21 -53.81 -14.35 -17.45
CA LEU A 21 -53.82 -12.90 -17.13
C LEU A 21 -53.47 -12.37 -15.71
N ASN A 22 -52.52 -11.41 -15.66
CA ASN A 22 -52.89 -9.99 -15.82
C ASN A 22 -51.69 -9.06 -16.08
N ALA A 23 -51.91 -8.11 -16.99
CA ALA A 23 -50.97 -7.05 -17.37
C ALA A 23 -51.13 -5.83 -16.46
N SER A 24 -50.05 -5.08 -16.24
CA SER A 24 -50.13 -3.68 -15.84
C SER A 24 -48.97 -2.90 -16.46
N VAL A 25 -49.38 -1.81 -17.09
CA VAL A 25 -48.65 -0.87 -17.93
C VAL A 25 -48.02 0.21 -17.05
N LEU A 26 -46.75 0.57 -17.26
CA LEU A 26 -46.27 1.90 -16.89
C LEU A 26 -45.31 2.46 -17.95
N SER A 27 -45.65 3.67 -18.38
CA SER A 27 -45.17 4.38 -19.57
C SER A 27 -43.75 4.93 -19.45
N LEU A 28 -42.97 4.78 -20.52
CA LEU A 28 -41.71 5.51 -20.74
C LEU A 28 -42.00 6.98 -21.08
N SER A 29 -41.47 7.91 -20.27
CA SER A 29 -41.36 9.32 -20.61
C SER A 29 -39.94 9.62 -21.12
N ILE A 30 -39.86 10.03 -22.38
CA ILE A 30 -38.63 10.48 -23.04
C ILE A 30 -38.35 11.93 -22.61
N VAL A 31 -37.27 12.16 -21.87
CA VAL A 31 -36.77 13.51 -21.56
C VAL A 31 -35.83 13.95 -22.68
N ARG A 32 -36.28 14.94 -23.47
CA ARG A 32 -35.46 15.64 -24.47
C ARG A 32 -34.46 16.59 -23.77
N LEU A 33 -33.17 16.43 -24.08
CA LEU A 33 -32.12 17.38 -23.74
C LEU A 33 -32.35 18.73 -24.45
N GLY A 34 -32.44 19.81 -23.68
CA GLY A 34 -32.40 21.18 -24.17
C GLY A 34 -30.97 21.73 -24.15
N LEU A 35 -30.32 21.74 -25.31
CA LEU A 35 -29.00 22.37 -25.53
C LEU A 35 -29.21 23.89 -25.65
N LYS A 36 -28.79 24.67 -24.64
CA LYS A 36 -28.76 26.14 -24.73
C LYS A 36 -27.48 26.59 -25.44
N ARG A 37 -27.67 27.27 -26.57
CA ARG A 37 -26.68 28.02 -27.35
C ARG A 37 -25.99 29.07 -26.47
N VAL A 38 -24.66 29.05 -26.41
CA VAL A 38 -23.84 30.21 -26.03
C VAL A 38 -23.23 30.78 -27.29
N LEU A 39 -23.40 32.09 -27.46
CA LEU A 39 -22.98 32.89 -28.59
C LEU A 39 -21.46 32.85 -28.81
N GLY A 40 -21.06 32.91 -30.08
CA GLY A 40 -19.68 33.05 -30.51
C GLY A 40 -19.06 34.41 -30.17
N ILE A 41 -17.75 34.40 -29.98
CA ILE A 41 -16.87 35.57 -29.96
C ILE A 41 -15.81 35.31 -31.04
N PRO A 42 -15.56 36.27 -31.96
CA PRO A 42 -14.70 36.05 -33.11
C PRO A 42 -13.21 36.13 -32.75
N VAL A 43 -12.45 35.33 -33.50
CA VAL A 43 -10.99 35.37 -33.60
C VAL A 43 -10.55 36.72 -34.16
N ALA A 44 -9.66 37.42 -33.45
CA ALA A 44 -8.87 38.52 -33.99
C ALA A 44 -7.38 38.21 -33.76
N ALA A 45 -6.69 37.88 -34.84
CA ALA A 45 -5.24 37.90 -34.92
C ALA A 45 -4.77 39.36 -34.96
N LEU A 46 -3.76 39.72 -34.15
CA LEU A 46 -2.99 40.95 -34.37
C LEU A 46 -1.53 40.74 -34.01
N LEU A 47 -0.69 41.33 -34.84
CA LEU A 47 0.74 41.13 -35.02
C LEU A 47 1.63 41.69 -33.92
N LEU A 48 2.77 41.01 -33.78
CA LEU A 48 4.13 41.47 -33.43
C LEU A 48 4.34 42.98 -33.29
N LEU A 49 4.86 43.40 -32.13
CA LEU A 49 5.87 44.46 -32.02
C LEU A 49 6.82 44.09 -30.88
N GLY A 50 8.05 43.74 -31.25
CA GLY A 50 9.14 43.53 -30.31
C GLY A 50 9.65 44.85 -29.76
N THR A 51 10.03 44.86 -28.49
CA THR A 51 10.95 45.85 -27.92
C THR A 51 11.95 45.11 -27.03
N SER A 52 13.19 45.17 -27.49
CA SER A 52 14.41 44.75 -26.81
C SER A 52 14.72 45.71 -25.66
N MET A 53 14.80 45.21 -24.42
CA MET A 53 15.49 45.89 -23.32
C MET A 53 16.73 45.09 -22.95
N SER A 54 17.88 45.61 -23.34
CA SER A 54 19.20 45.23 -22.85
C SER A 54 19.35 45.66 -21.40
N LEU A 55 19.58 44.73 -20.48
CA LEU A 55 20.07 45.04 -19.15
C LEU A 55 21.59 44.87 -19.12
N HIS A 56 22.22 45.96 -18.70
CA HIS A 56 23.66 46.15 -18.60
C HIS A 56 24.27 45.20 -17.58
N PHE A 57 25.37 44.55 -17.97
CA PHE A 57 26.37 44.02 -17.06
C PHE A 57 27.14 45.21 -16.48
N ASP A 58 27.15 45.34 -15.16
CA ASP A 58 28.06 46.24 -14.46
C ASP A 58 29.11 45.40 -13.74
N GLU A 59 30.36 45.61 -14.16
CA GLU A 59 31.55 44.90 -13.77
C GLU A 59 32.21 45.71 -12.64
N SER A 60 31.90 45.38 -11.39
CA SER A 60 32.61 45.95 -10.25
C SER A 60 33.57 44.91 -9.66
N THR A 61 34.85 45.17 -9.87
CA THR A 61 35.99 44.51 -9.27
C THR A 61 36.06 44.87 -7.78
N GLN A 62 36.08 43.86 -6.91
CA GLN A 62 36.55 44.06 -5.54
C GLN A 62 37.37 42.88 -5.02
N SER A 63 38.54 43.28 -4.55
CA SER A 63 39.70 42.52 -4.09
C SER A 63 39.40 41.60 -2.91
N THR A 64 39.99 40.41 -2.98
CA THR A 64 40.12 39.44 -1.89
C THR A 64 41.13 39.92 -0.84
N GLU A 65 40.64 40.43 0.28
CA GLU A 65 41.41 40.47 1.54
C GLU A 65 40.90 39.39 2.50
N THR A 66 41.85 38.60 2.99
CA THR A 66 41.65 37.48 3.89
C THR A 66 41.61 37.97 5.33
N SER A 67 40.41 38.07 5.92
CA SER A 67 40.25 38.25 7.37
C SER A 67 39.72 36.97 8.01
N LYS A 68 40.48 36.40 8.94
CA LYS A 68 40.06 35.28 9.81
C LYS A 68 38.71 35.59 10.48
N PRO A 69 37.75 34.65 10.53
CA PRO A 69 36.53 34.89 11.29
C PRO A 69 36.82 34.77 12.78
N ALA A 70 36.64 35.88 13.50
CA ALA A 70 36.52 35.91 14.94
C ALA A 70 35.13 35.38 15.34
N ILE A 71 35.08 34.61 16.43
CA ILE A 71 33.82 34.09 17.01
C ILE A 71 33.04 35.28 17.56
N ALA A 72 31.96 35.65 16.87
CA ALA A 72 30.91 36.50 17.43
C ALA A 72 29.86 35.58 18.06
N ILE A 73 29.69 35.68 19.38
CA ILE A 73 28.53 35.17 20.09
C ILE A 73 27.34 36.00 19.62
N ALA A 74 26.46 35.41 18.83
CA ALA A 74 25.17 35.99 18.47
C ALA A 74 24.08 35.25 19.24
N ASP A 75 23.60 35.86 20.32
CA ASP A 75 22.29 35.58 20.88
C ASP A 75 21.23 35.95 19.84
N GLY A 76 20.61 34.93 19.26
CA GLY A 76 19.62 35.09 18.21
C GLY A 76 19.38 33.78 17.48
N VAL A 77 18.70 32.83 18.12
CA VAL A 77 18.23 31.60 17.47
C VAL A 77 17.23 31.99 16.41
N SER A 78 17.67 32.01 15.16
CA SER A 78 16.79 31.93 14.00
C SER A 78 16.08 30.58 14.04
N SER A 79 14.76 30.59 14.24
CA SER A 79 13.91 29.40 14.30
C SER A 79 13.40 28.94 12.92
N ASP A 80 14.14 29.24 11.85
CA ASP A 80 13.62 29.11 10.46
C ASP A 80 14.12 27.87 9.71
N THR A 81 14.81 26.95 10.40
CA THR A 81 15.20 25.65 9.82
C THR A 81 14.07 24.64 9.98
N LYS A 82 13.54 24.15 8.86
CA LYS A 82 12.58 23.02 8.82
C LYS A 82 13.17 21.80 9.55
N PRO A 83 12.38 21.07 10.35
CA PRO A 83 12.84 19.85 10.99
C PRO A 83 13.37 18.82 9.97
N THR A 84 14.53 18.26 10.26
CA THR A 84 15.18 17.19 9.49
C THR A 84 15.04 15.82 10.18
N PHE A 85 15.23 14.76 9.40
CA PHE A 85 15.31 13.39 9.90
C PHE A 85 16.61 13.19 10.69
N VAL A 86 16.54 12.44 11.79
CA VAL A 86 17.70 12.15 12.66
C VAL A 86 18.11 10.69 12.65
N GLY A 87 17.30 9.81 12.05
CA GLY A 87 17.52 8.38 12.04
C GLY A 87 17.01 7.68 13.30
N ARG A 88 16.56 6.44 13.13
CA ARG A 88 15.90 5.66 14.19
C ARG A 88 16.76 5.40 15.42
N ASP A 89 18.08 5.36 15.27
CA ASP A 89 18.98 5.00 16.38
C ASP A 89 19.00 6.07 17.46
N ILE A 90 18.78 7.34 17.10
CA ILE A 90 18.63 8.43 18.07
C ILE A 90 17.40 8.20 18.95
N CYS A 91 16.32 7.63 18.40
CA CYS A 91 15.11 7.34 19.17
C CYS A 91 15.36 6.30 20.28
N LYS A 92 16.31 5.38 20.08
CA LYS A 92 16.67 4.33 21.05
C LYS A 92 17.18 4.90 22.38
N GLU A 93 17.87 6.05 22.34
CA GLU A 93 18.45 6.71 23.53
C GLU A 93 17.42 6.95 24.64
N CYS A 94 16.17 7.27 24.26
CA CYS A 94 15.08 7.55 25.20
C CYS A 94 13.91 6.55 25.10
N HIS A 95 13.70 5.90 23.95
CA HIS A 95 12.55 5.02 23.67
C HIS A 95 12.95 3.57 23.40
N GLN A 96 13.83 3.02 24.24
CA GLN A 96 14.39 1.67 24.12
C GLN A 96 13.31 0.59 23.89
N THR A 97 12.22 0.60 24.68
CA THR A 97 11.14 -0.39 24.55
C THR A 97 10.47 -0.37 23.17
N ASN A 98 10.07 0.79 22.67
CA ASN A 98 9.43 0.91 21.36
C ASN A 98 10.41 0.58 20.23
N TYR A 99 11.68 0.96 20.39
CA TYR A 99 12.74 0.61 19.44
C TYR A 99 12.89 -0.90 19.31
N ASP A 100 12.92 -1.62 20.43
CA ASP A 100 13.10 -3.08 20.46
C ASP A 100 11.87 -3.82 19.92
N LEU A 101 10.66 -3.35 20.23
CA LEU A 101 9.43 -3.90 19.63
C LEU A 101 9.45 -3.71 18.11
N HIS A 102 9.75 -2.50 17.63
CA HIS A 102 9.80 -2.20 16.20
C HIS A 102 10.92 -2.99 15.49
N ALA A 103 12.02 -3.31 16.18
CA ALA A 103 13.08 -4.13 15.61
C ALA A 103 12.64 -5.55 15.23
N HIS A 104 11.44 -5.98 15.60
CA HIS A 104 10.81 -7.24 15.20
C HIS A 104 9.53 -7.03 14.36
N HIS A 105 9.16 -5.79 14.05
CA HIS A 105 7.97 -5.44 13.27
C HIS A 105 8.26 -5.44 11.77
N GLY A 106 7.32 -5.91 10.93
CA GLY A 106 7.50 -6.01 9.47
C GLY A 106 7.84 -4.69 8.77
N HIS A 107 7.40 -3.54 9.32
CA HIS A 107 7.76 -2.20 8.86
C HIS A 107 9.27 -1.92 8.80
N LYS A 108 10.10 -2.61 9.60
CA LYS A 108 11.55 -2.39 9.63
C LYS A 108 12.28 -2.87 8.35
N SER A 109 11.60 -3.63 7.51
CA SER A 109 12.17 -4.44 6.44
C SER A 109 11.22 -4.42 5.25
N THR A 110 10.95 -3.24 4.70
CA THR A 110 10.02 -3.04 3.59
C THR A 110 10.71 -2.63 2.30
N PHE A 111 11.98 -2.24 2.33
CA PHE A 111 12.72 -1.74 1.19
C PHE A 111 14.20 -2.12 1.24
N TYR A 112 14.70 -2.60 0.11
CA TYR A 112 16.10 -2.96 -0.10
C TYR A 112 16.56 -2.54 -1.49
N LEU A 113 17.87 -2.40 -1.67
CA LEU A 113 18.47 -2.48 -3.00
C LEU A 113 18.43 -3.95 -3.46
N ALA A 114 18.20 -4.18 -4.74
CA ALA A 114 18.08 -5.55 -5.27
C ALA A 114 19.41 -6.32 -5.23
N ASP A 115 20.54 -5.62 -5.19
CA ASP A 115 21.89 -6.16 -5.07
C ASP A 115 22.34 -6.39 -3.62
N ASP A 116 21.51 -6.07 -2.62
CA ASP A 116 21.77 -6.50 -1.24
C ASP A 116 21.89 -8.04 -1.23
N PRO A 117 22.99 -8.61 -0.69
CA PRO A 117 23.21 -10.05 -0.71
C PRO A 117 22.03 -10.88 -0.19
N LYS A 118 21.29 -10.37 0.80
CA LYS A 118 20.11 -11.05 1.38
C LYS A 118 18.92 -11.09 0.42
N ILE A 119 18.86 -10.16 -0.52
CA ILE A 119 17.83 -10.13 -1.55
C ILE A 119 18.30 -10.90 -2.78
N ALA A 120 19.51 -10.61 -3.23
CA ALA A 120 20.11 -11.24 -4.40
C ALA A 120 20.09 -12.77 -4.31
N GLU A 121 20.42 -13.35 -3.15
CA GLU A 121 20.40 -14.81 -2.93
C GLU A 121 19.01 -15.47 -3.08
N LEU A 122 17.93 -14.69 -2.91
CA LEU A 122 16.55 -15.16 -3.08
C LEU A 122 16.17 -15.36 -4.55
N PHE A 123 16.94 -14.78 -5.48
CA PHE A 123 16.65 -14.83 -6.92
C PHE A 123 17.78 -15.47 -7.71
N ASP A 124 19.05 -15.24 -7.34
CA ASP A 124 20.22 -15.65 -8.12
C ASP A 124 20.20 -17.14 -8.50
N GLY A 125 20.46 -17.42 -9.78
CA GLY A 125 20.47 -18.75 -10.37
C GLY A 125 19.10 -19.44 -10.47
N LYS A 126 18.00 -18.77 -10.08
CA LYS A 126 16.65 -19.34 -10.16
C LYS A 126 16.00 -19.05 -11.51
N THR A 127 14.93 -19.79 -11.78
CA THR A 127 14.04 -19.54 -12.90
C THR A 127 12.59 -19.48 -12.43
N TYR A 128 11.75 -18.75 -13.17
CA TYR A 128 10.31 -18.72 -12.94
C TYR A 128 9.56 -18.67 -14.26
N ASP A 129 8.74 -19.69 -14.52
CA ASP A 129 7.82 -19.71 -15.64
C ASP A 129 6.58 -18.86 -15.29
N ALA A 130 6.50 -17.68 -15.89
CA ALA A 130 5.37 -16.77 -15.74
C ALA A 130 4.21 -17.09 -16.72
N GLY A 131 4.33 -18.17 -17.49
CA GLY A 131 3.38 -18.62 -18.49
C GLY A 131 3.28 -17.67 -19.69
N GLU A 132 2.44 -18.00 -20.67
CA GLU A 132 2.13 -17.06 -21.74
C GLU A 132 1.29 -15.87 -21.21
N PRO A 133 1.56 -14.62 -21.63
CA PRO A 133 2.53 -14.20 -22.64
C PRO A 133 3.89 -13.74 -22.09
N TYR A 134 4.35 -14.23 -20.94
CA TYR A 134 5.55 -13.73 -20.26
C TYR A 134 6.77 -14.63 -20.39
N GLY A 135 6.59 -15.94 -20.57
CA GLY A 135 7.68 -16.90 -20.73
C GLY A 135 8.44 -17.18 -19.43
N THR A 136 9.69 -17.65 -19.54
CA THR A 136 10.50 -18.06 -18.40
C THR A 136 11.54 -17.01 -18.05
N TYR A 137 11.45 -16.46 -16.84
CA TYR A 137 12.49 -15.59 -16.30
C TYR A 137 13.68 -16.39 -15.80
N HIS A 138 14.89 -15.92 -16.10
CA HIS A 138 16.15 -16.46 -15.60
C HIS A 138 16.89 -15.37 -14.84
N TYR A 139 17.13 -15.58 -13.55
CA TYR A 139 17.76 -14.59 -12.69
C TYR A 139 19.24 -14.89 -12.53
N HIS A 140 20.04 -13.85 -12.50
CA HIS A 140 21.47 -13.93 -12.23
C HIS A 140 21.98 -12.64 -11.61
N THR A 141 23.08 -12.76 -10.91
CA THR A 141 23.82 -11.63 -10.33
C THR A 141 25.19 -11.53 -10.98
N ASP A 142 25.69 -10.30 -11.09
CA ASP A 142 27.08 -10.01 -11.44
C ASP A 142 27.63 -8.90 -10.54
N GLU A 143 28.76 -8.29 -10.91
CA GLU A 143 29.38 -7.21 -10.14
C GLU A 143 28.57 -5.90 -10.11
N ASP A 144 27.64 -5.71 -11.05
CA ASP A 144 26.85 -4.50 -11.24
C ASP A 144 25.43 -4.59 -10.65
N GLY A 145 24.96 -5.80 -10.29
CA GLY A 145 23.71 -6.01 -9.55
C GLY A 145 22.94 -7.30 -9.87
N LEU A 146 21.63 -7.28 -9.61
CA LEU A 146 20.69 -8.35 -9.90
C LEU A 146 19.98 -8.10 -11.24
N TYR A 147 19.93 -9.14 -12.07
CA TYR A 147 19.35 -9.08 -13.41
C TYR A 147 18.40 -10.24 -13.68
N VAL A 148 17.50 -10.02 -14.63
CA VAL A 148 16.63 -11.05 -15.20
C VAL A 148 16.76 -11.06 -16.73
N THR A 149 16.85 -12.24 -17.32
CA THR A 149 16.74 -12.44 -18.77
C THR A 149 15.44 -13.16 -19.11
N LEU A 150 14.99 -12.96 -20.35
CA LEU A 150 13.84 -13.64 -20.93
C LEU A 150 14.22 -14.14 -22.34
N PRO A 151 14.92 -15.28 -22.43
CA PRO A 151 15.54 -15.76 -23.67
C PRO A 151 14.56 -15.91 -24.84
N GLU A 152 13.34 -16.36 -24.58
CA GLU A 152 12.32 -16.63 -25.60
C GLU A 152 11.87 -15.35 -26.34
N ARG A 153 12.06 -14.17 -25.73
CA ARG A 153 11.67 -12.88 -26.32
C ARG A 153 12.85 -11.99 -26.67
N PHE A 154 13.88 -11.97 -25.84
CA PHE A 154 14.98 -11.00 -25.92
C PHE A 154 16.37 -11.65 -25.97
N GLY A 155 16.47 -12.98 -26.02
CA GLY A 155 17.74 -13.69 -25.89
C GLY A 155 18.39 -13.42 -24.53
N ASP A 156 19.71 -13.40 -24.49
CA ASP A 156 20.49 -13.20 -23.25
C ASP A 156 20.60 -11.73 -22.82
N ARG A 157 19.76 -10.82 -23.37
CA ARG A 157 19.79 -9.41 -22.98
C ARG A 157 19.29 -9.25 -21.54
N PRO A 158 20.12 -8.78 -20.59
CA PRO A 158 19.71 -8.63 -19.21
C PRO A 158 18.80 -7.41 -19.03
N PHE A 159 17.86 -7.52 -18.10
CA PHE A 159 17.06 -6.43 -17.58
C PHE A 159 17.41 -6.24 -16.11
N ARG A 160 17.85 -5.03 -15.75
CA ARG A 160 18.31 -4.70 -14.39
C ARG A 160 17.13 -4.61 -13.43
N LEU A 161 17.31 -5.17 -12.24
CA LEU A 161 16.39 -5.07 -11.12
C LEU A 161 17.05 -4.16 -10.09
N ASP A 162 16.42 -3.03 -9.74
CA ASP A 162 17.07 -1.97 -8.98
C ASP A 162 16.77 -2.06 -7.48
N TYR A 163 15.51 -2.33 -7.15
CA TYR A 163 15.00 -2.29 -5.78
C TYR A 163 14.16 -3.54 -5.46
N ALA A 164 14.04 -3.83 -4.18
CA ALA A 164 13.17 -4.86 -3.64
C ALA A 164 12.20 -4.26 -2.61
N LEU A 165 10.92 -4.55 -2.79
CA LEU A 165 9.81 -4.09 -1.95
C LEU A 165 9.24 -5.29 -1.17
N GLY A 166 9.01 -5.09 0.12
CA GLY A 166 8.52 -6.13 1.03
C GLY A 166 9.62 -6.62 1.98
N SER A 167 9.36 -7.76 2.63
CA SER A 167 10.17 -8.32 3.71
C SER A 167 10.62 -9.74 3.36
N PRO A 168 11.89 -10.09 3.59
CA PRO A 168 12.38 -11.47 3.40
C PRO A 168 11.66 -12.49 4.29
N GLU A 169 11.07 -12.06 5.41
CA GLU A 169 10.26 -12.89 6.30
C GLU A 169 8.85 -13.17 5.74
N GLY A 170 8.36 -12.34 4.81
CA GLY A 170 7.07 -12.49 4.14
C GLY A 170 7.23 -12.76 2.64
N ALA A 171 7.19 -11.69 1.86
CA ALA A 171 7.39 -11.74 0.41
C ALA A 171 8.20 -10.55 -0.09
N ILE A 172 8.93 -10.75 -1.18
CA ILE A 172 9.74 -9.73 -1.85
C ILE A 172 9.33 -9.62 -3.32
N THR A 173 8.97 -8.41 -3.74
CA THR A 173 8.71 -8.05 -5.13
C THR A 173 9.80 -7.11 -5.63
N LEU A 174 10.33 -7.37 -6.81
CA LEU A 174 11.38 -6.53 -7.40
C LEU A 174 10.78 -5.35 -8.18
N LEU A 175 11.52 -4.25 -8.25
CA LEU A 175 11.14 -3.02 -8.93
C LEU A 175 12.33 -2.48 -9.74
N SER A 176 12.06 -2.02 -10.96
CA SER A 176 13.05 -1.28 -11.77
C SER A 176 12.53 0.09 -12.14
N LEU A 177 13.41 1.09 -12.17
CA LEU A 177 13.10 2.44 -12.63
C LEU A 177 13.81 2.69 -13.96
N ILE A 178 13.04 2.96 -15.02
CA ILE A 178 13.58 3.08 -16.38
C ILE A 178 13.00 4.30 -17.11
N PRO A 179 13.64 4.81 -18.17
CA PRO A 179 13.03 5.83 -19.01
C PRO A 179 11.94 5.22 -19.91
N ASP A 180 10.85 5.96 -20.11
CA ASP A 180 9.94 5.74 -21.23
C ASP A 180 10.52 6.31 -22.54
N GLN A 181 9.76 6.17 -23.64
CA GLN A 181 10.18 6.69 -24.95
C GLN A 181 10.29 8.22 -25.02
N GLN A 182 9.69 8.94 -24.07
CA GLN A 182 9.77 10.39 -23.94
C GLN A 182 10.84 10.84 -22.92
N GLY A 183 11.54 9.89 -22.29
CA GLY A 183 12.55 10.16 -21.27
C GLY A 183 12.01 10.36 -19.86
N ASN A 184 10.70 10.19 -19.61
CA ASN A 184 10.15 10.24 -18.26
C ASN A 184 10.49 8.95 -17.51
N THR A 185 10.62 9.03 -16.18
CA THR A 185 10.80 7.82 -15.36
C THR A 185 9.48 7.06 -15.22
N ILE A 186 9.52 5.76 -15.47
CA ILE A 186 8.48 4.78 -15.16
C ILE A 186 9.04 3.69 -14.24
N ALA A 187 8.15 3.06 -13.47
CA ALA A 187 8.45 1.88 -12.67
C ALA A 187 7.94 0.62 -13.36
N ILE A 188 8.72 -0.46 -13.28
CA ILE A 188 8.33 -1.80 -13.67
C ILE A 188 8.28 -2.66 -12.41
N GLU A 189 7.07 -3.00 -11.94
CA GLU A 189 6.84 -3.92 -10.83
C GLU A 189 6.93 -5.36 -11.34
N HIS A 190 7.97 -6.08 -10.94
CA HIS A 190 8.30 -7.38 -11.50
C HIS A 190 7.19 -8.40 -11.30
N ARG A 191 6.95 -9.27 -12.29
CA ARG A 191 5.81 -10.22 -12.27
C ARG A 191 5.99 -11.41 -11.33
N ALA A 192 7.22 -11.66 -10.87
CA ALA A 192 7.52 -12.70 -9.93
C ALA A 192 7.97 -12.11 -8.59
N SER A 193 7.52 -12.72 -7.51
CA SER A 193 7.92 -12.40 -6.15
C SER A 193 8.50 -13.64 -5.48
N TRP A 194 9.44 -13.43 -4.56
CA TRP A 194 9.86 -14.47 -3.62
C TRP A 194 8.87 -14.57 -2.48
N PHE A 195 8.47 -15.79 -2.11
CA PHE A 195 7.59 -16.04 -0.97
C PHE A 195 8.31 -16.90 0.07
N ASN A 196 8.52 -16.34 1.26
CA ASN A 196 9.17 -17.05 2.36
C ASN A 196 8.35 -18.25 2.85
N ALA A 197 7.01 -18.14 2.85
CA ALA A 197 6.14 -19.23 3.27
C ALA A 197 6.32 -20.52 2.44
N THR A 198 6.67 -20.40 1.16
CA THR A 198 6.84 -21.54 0.24
C THR A 198 8.29 -21.79 -0.16
N GLN A 199 9.21 -20.88 0.19
CA GLN A 199 10.61 -20.86 -0.24
C GLN A 199 10.76 -20.93 -1.77
N LYS A 200 9.84 -20.26 -2.49
CA LYS A 200 9.74 -20.32 -3.95
C LYS A 200 9.35 -18.98 -4.56
N LEU A 201 9.68 -18.83 -5.84
CA LEU A 201 9.13 -17.77 -6.67
C LEU A 201 7.67 -18.08 -7.02
N GLY A 202 6.83 -17.05 -7.02
CA GLY A 202 5.42 -17.11 -7.37
C GLY A 202 4.96 -15.81 -8.04
N PRO A 203 3.69 -15.74 -8.45
CA PRO A 203 3.17 -14.56 -9.15
C PRO A 203 3.07 -13.37 -8.18
N THR A 204 3.56 -12.21 -8.61
CA THR A 204 3.35 -10.96 -7.88
C THR A 204 1.86 -10.61 -7.91
N PRO A 205 1.25 -10.21 -6.78
CA PRO A 205 -0.16 -9.85 -6.75
C PRO A 205 -0.44 -8.54 -7.48
N GLN A 206 -0.81 -8.64 -8.75
CA GLN A 206 -1.05 -7.52 -9.64
C GLN A 206 -2.45 -7.62 -10.25
N GLU A 207 -2.99 -6.49 -10.72
CA GLU A 207 -4.17 -6.51 -11.57
C GLU A 207 -3.89 -7.36 -12.83
N ALA A 208 -4.95 -7.99 -13.36
CA ALA A 208 -4.83 -8.78 -14.58
C ALA A 208 -4.23 -7.90 -15.69
N PRO A 209 -3.09 -8.32 -16.28
CA PRO A 209 -2.40 -7.46 -17.21
C PRO A 209 -3.24 -7.25 -18.47
N GLY A 210 -3.36 -5.98 -18.87
CA GLY A 210 -3.87 -5.59 -20.17
C GLY A 210 -2.88 -5.93 -21.30
N PRO A 211 -3.12 -5.47 -22.54
CA PRO A 211 -2.12 -5.57 -23.60
C PRO A 211 -0.80 -4.94 -23.15
N MET A 212 0.33 -5.48 -23.64
CA MET A 212 1.69 -4.97 -23.38
C MET A 212 2.13 -4.02 -24.51
N PRO A 213 1.79 -2.71 -24.46
CA PRO A 213 2.21 -1.76 -25.48
C PRO A 213 3.73 -1.51 -25.52
N VAL A 214 4.48 -1.74 -24.42
CA VAL A 214 5.95 -1.56 -24.40
C VAL A 214 6.68 -2.84 -24.04
N GLN A 215 7.88 -3.05 -24.61
CA GLN A 215 8.66 -4.28 -24.42
C GLN A 215 9.02 -4.53 -22.93
N ALA A 216 9.26 -3.47 -22.16
CA ALA A 216 9.57 -3.58 -20.74
C ALA A 216 8.43 -4.21 -19.91
N GLU A 217 7.17 -4.16 -20.38
CA GLU A 217 6.04 -4.79 -19.69
C GLU A 217 6.04 -6.32 -19.76
N ALA A 218 6.94 -6.90 -20.56
CA ALA A 218 7.25 -8.32 -20.51
C ALA A 218 7.95 -8.73 -19.20
N PHE A 219 8.61 -7.78 -18.51
CA PHE A 219 9.26 -8.02 -17.22
C PHE A 219 8.38 -7.65 -16.03
N GLY A 220 7.40 -6.75 -16.20
CA GLY A 220 6.58 -6.29 -15.07
C GLY A 220 5.39 -5.44 -15.44
N LEU A 221 4.59 -5.07 -14.45
CA LEU A 221 3.51 -4.10 -14.60
C LEU A 221 4.09 -2.69 -14.57
N LYS A 222 3.75 -1.88 -15.59
CA LYS A 222 4.20 -0.49 -15.68
C LYS A 222 3.38 0.41 -14.75
N HIS A 223 4.08 1.17 -13.91
CA HIS A 223 3.53 2.24 -13.10
C HIS A 223 4.20 3.58 -13.42
N GLN A 224 3.45 4.67 -13.29
CA GLN A 224 3.95 6.02 -13.54
C GLN A 224 3.28 7.05 -12.63
N GLY A 225 3.85 8.25 -12.57
CA GLY A 225 3.31 9.36 -11.77
C GLY A 225 3.12 9.00 -10.30
N ASN A 226 1.92 9.26 -9.76
CA ASN A 226 1.64 9.05 -8.34
C ASN A 226 1.67 7.58 -7.91
N VAL A 227 1.31 6.64 -8.79
CA VAL A 227 1.31 5.21 -8.43
C VAL A 227 2.75 4.73 -8.22
N MET A 228 3.65 5.07 -9.15
CA MET A 228 5.09 4.80 -9.02
C MET A 228 5.67 5.42 -7.75
N ARG A 229 5.39 6.71 -7.49
CA ARG A 229 5.91 7.39 -6.29
C ARG A 229 5.40 6.78 -4.99
N LYS A 230 4.18 6.21 -4.99
CA LYS A 230 3.64 5.50 -3.83
C LYS A 230 4.42 4.25 -3.46
N CYS A 231 5.05 3.56 -4.41
CA CYS A 231 5.92 2.42 -4.09
C CYS A 231 7.05 2.86 -3.14
N VAL A 232 7.78 3.92 -3.49
CA VAL A 232 8.85 4.46 -2.64
C VAL A 232 8.29 5.06 -1.36
N TYR A 233 7.22 5.85 -1.44
CA TYR A 233 6.60 6.45 -0.25
C TYR A 233 6.17 5.40 0.77
N CYS A 234 5.47 4.34 0.37
CA CYS A 234 4.95 3.35 1.32
C CYS A 234 6.03 2.43 1.89
N HIS A 235 7.13 2.22 1.17
CA HIS A 235 8.17 1.28 1.56
C HIS A 235 9.40 1.94 2.21
N THR A 236 9.48 3.27 2.22
CA THR A 236 10.58 4.04 2.82
C THR A 236 10.09 5.06 3.84
N THR A 237 11.00 5.53 4.68
CA THR A 237 10.75 6.64 5.61
C THR A 237 10.84 7.96 4.87
N ALA A 238 11.84 8.08 4.00
CA ALA A 238 12.03 9.19 3.08
C ALA A 238 12.68 8.67 1.79
N GLY A 239 12.37 9.32 0.68
CA GLY A 239 12.93 8.99 -0.62
C GLY A 239 12.13 9.64 -1.74
N GLU A 240 12.82 10.16 -2.74
CA GLU A 240 12.22 10.76 -3.92
C GLU A 240 12.78 10.12 -5.19
N ILE A 241 11.95 10.00 -6.22
CA ILE A 241 12.39 9.46 -7.51
C ILE A 241 12.88 10.60 -8.38
N GLU A 242 14.18 10.59 -8.68
CA GLU A 242 14.85 11.53 -9.57
C GLU A 242 15.69 10.76 -10.59
N ASN A 243 15.50 11.04 -11.88
CA ASN A 243 16.29 10.45 -12.97
C ASN A 243 16.50 8.93 -12.81
N GLN A 244 15.40 8.17 -12.68
CA GLN A 244 15.40 6.71 -12.50
C GLN A 244 16.06 6.19 -11.22
N THR A 245 16.37 7.06 -10.25
CA THR A 245 17.00 6.67 -8.99
C THR A 245 16.19 7.16 -7.80
N VAL A 246 16.23 6.43 -6.69
CA VAL A 246 15.71 6.92 -5.41
C VAL A 246 16.80 7.73 -4.69
N VAL A 247 16.57 9.03 -4.52
CA VAL A 247 17.47 9.96 -3.82
C VAL A 247 16.90 10.34 -2.45
N GLY A 248 17.77 10.81 -1.54
CA GLY A 248 17.36 11.15 -0.17
C GLY A 248 16.80 9.96 0.61
N LEU A 249 17.26 8.75 0.28
CA LEU A 249 16.72 7.50 0.79
C LEU A 249 16.98 7.33 2.29
N VAL A 250 15.92 7.19 3.04
CA VAL A 250 15.89 6.57 4.37
C VAL A 250 15.03 5.32 4.24
N ALA A 251 15.68 4.18 4.05
CA ALA A 251 15.00 2.91 3.77
C ALA A 251 14.08 2.47 4.91
N ASN A 252 13.10 1.64 4.55
CA ASN A 252 12.10 1.02 5.44
C ASN A 252 11.14 2.00 6.09
N VAL A 253 10.04 1.50 6.64
CA VAL A 253 9.10 2.29 7.46
C VAL A 253 9.64 2.32 8.89
N ASN A 254 10.29 3.40 9.29
CA ASN A 254 10.86 3.59 10.64
C ASN A 254 10.04 4.59 11.46
N CYS A 255 10.52 4.91 12.68
CA CYS A 255 9.89 5.83 13.62
C CYS A 255 9.42 7.13 12.97
N GLU A 256 10.28 7.75 12.16
CA GLU A 256 10.05 9.06 11.56
C GLU A 256 9.08 9.02 10.36
N LYS A 257 8.69 7.82 9.86
CA LYS A 257 7.64 7.69 8.85
C LYS A 257 6.27 8.03 9.41
N CYS A 258 6.00 7.54 10.63
CA CYS A 258 4.76 7.80 11.35
C CYS A 258 4.85 9.09 12.14
N HIS A 259 6.01 9.34 12.77
CA HIS A 259 6.16 10.47 13.69
C HIS A 259 6.62 11.77 13.03
N GLY A 260 7.19 11.70 11.83
CA GLY A 260 7.79 12.82 11.11
C GLY A 260 9.28 13.01 11.41
N PRO A 261 9.91 14.06 10.85
CA PRO A 261 11.31 14.40 11.09
C PRO A 261 11.54 14.92 12.53
N ALA A 262 12.40 14.25 13.30
CA ALA A 262 12.44 14.42 14.76
C ALA A 262 13.54 15.33 15.31
N SER A 263 14.35 16.00 14.47
CA SER A 263 15.46 16.87 14.92
C SER A 263 15.09 17.88 16.01
N GLU A 264 13.98 18.59 15.84
CA GLU A 264 13.53 19.57 16.83
C GLU A 264 13.03 18.91 18.13
N HIS A 265 12.34 17.78 18.01
CA HIS A 265 11.92 16.99 19.17
C HIS A 265 13.12 16.51 19.97
N VAL A 266 14.13 15.94 19.31
CA VAL A 266 15.37 15.47 19.97
C VAL A 266 16.11 16.62 20.63
N ARG A 267 16.21 17.78 19.96
CA ARG A 267 16.84 18.98 20.53
C ARG A 267 16.16 19.40 21.83
N LEU A 268 14.82 19.48 21.84
CA LEU A 268 14.04 19.84 23.02
C LEU A 268 14.11 18.77 24.12
N ALA A 269 14.00 17.49 23.76
CA ALA A 269 14.05 16.36 24.69
C ALA A 269 15.38 16.23 25.44
N ARG A 270 16.49 16.69 24.85
CA ARG A 270 17.79 16.74 25.52
C ARG A 270 17.93 17.91 26.50
N GLN A 271 17.08 18.92 26.39
CA GLN A 271 17.15 20.16 27.19
C GLN A 271 16.06 20.23 28.26
N MET A 272 15.00 19.45 28.12
CA MET A 272 13.78 19.53 28.92
C MET A 272 13.48 18.18 29.57
N GLU A 273 13.05 18.20 30.83
CA GLU A 273 12.56 17.00 31.52
C GLU A 273 11.26 16.45 30.90
N ASN A 274 10.42 17.35 30.39
CA ASN A 274 9.14 17.03 29.75
C ASN A 274 9.05 17.71 28.38
N PRO A 275 9.72 17.16 27.33
CA PRO A 275 9.61 17.71 25.99
C PRO A 275 8.17 17.63 25.47
N PRO A 276 7.79 18.48 24.49
CA PRO A 276 6.51 18.37 23.82
C PRO A 276 6.30 16.95 23.28
N LYS A 277 5.09 16.41 23.47
CA LYS A 277 4.73 15.10 22.93
C LYS A 277 4.92 15.12 21.42
N TYR A 278 5.76 14.21 20.95
CA TYR A 278 5.89 13.90 19.54
C TYR A 278 5.01 12.70 19.24
N SER A 279 4.26 12.72 18.16
CA SER A 279 3.87 11.45 17.55
C SER A 279 3.28 11.63 16.18
N VAL A 280 2.55 12.71 15.92
CA VAL A 280 1.73 12.84 14.71
C VAL A 280 1.21 14.28 14.60
N GLY A 281 2.16 15.19 14.39
CA GLY A 281 2.04 16.46 13.65
C GLY A 281 1.12 17.60 14.09
N LYS A 282 -0.01 17.41 14.77
CA LYS A 282 -0.97 18.51 14.99
C LYS A 282 -1.77 18.41 16.29
N ALA A 283 -2.22 19.58 16.77
CA ALA A 283 -3.04 19.69 17.99
C ALA A 283 -4.44 19.04 17.84
N ASP A 284 -4.87 18.78 16.61
CA ASP A 284 -6.15 18.18 16.25
C ASP A 284 -6.05 16.69 15.87
N TRP A 285 -4.97 16.00 16.27
CA TRP A 285 -4.83 14.57 16.02
C TRP A 285 -5.97 13.76 16.65
N ASP A 286 -6.72 13.08 15.79
CA ASP A 286 -7.88 12.25 16.14
C ASP A 286 -7.81 10.86 15.49
N VAL A 287 -8.85 10.05 15.70
CA VAL A 287 -8.95 8.69 15.15
C VAL A 287 -8.97 8.69 13.62
N GLU A 288 -9.59 9.68 13.00
CA GLU A 288 -9.58 9.81 11.54
C GLU A 288 -8.19 10.10 11.00
N SER A 289 -7.43 10.95 11.69
CA SER A 289 -6.03 11.23 11.37
C SER A 289 -5.17 9.96 11.48
N GLU A 290 -5.43 9.09 12.48
CA GLU A 290 -4.78 7.79 12.62
C GLU A 290 -5.11 6.85 11.45
N ILE A 291 -6.39 6.68 11.14
CA ILE A 291 -6.85 5.85 10.02
C ILE A 291 -6.27 6.34 8.70
N GLN A 292 -6.16 7.66 8.52
CA GLN A 292 -5.54 8.25 7.33
C GLN A 292 -4.05 7.92 7.26
N LEU A 293 -3.30 8.07 8.36
CA LEU A 293 -1.88 7.75 8.39
C LEU A 293 -1.61 6.27 8.05
N CYS A 294 -2.38 5.35 8.63
CA CYS A 294 -2.24 3.93 8.30
C CYS A 294 -2.69 3.65 6.85
N GLY A 295 -3.80 4.26 6.45
CA GLY A 295 -4.45 4.08 5.15
C GLY A 295 -3.71 4.71 3.96
N ASP A 296 -2.73 5.57 4.20
CA ASP A 296 -1.80 6.04 3.18
C ASP A 296 -1.08 4.86 2.48
N CYS A 297 -0.74 3.82 3.27
CA CYS A 297 -0.07 2.61 2.79
C CYS A 297 -1.03 1.40 2.73
N HIS A 298 -1.82 1.19 3.79
CA HIS A 298 -2.78 0.08 3.91
C HIS A 298 -4.10 0.31 3.15
N ARG A 299 -4.13 1.35 2.31
CA ARG A 299 -5.20 1.82 1.42
C ARG A 299 -6.52 2.14 2.08
N LEU A 300 -7.04 3.32 1.74
CA LEU A 300 -8.39 3.75 2.07
C LEU A 300 -9.38 3.37 0.96
N PRO A 301 -10.68 3.23 1.27
CA PRO A 301 -11.72 2.95 0.27
C PRO A 301 -11.69 3.88 -0.93
N MET A 302 -11.38 5.17 -0.73
CA MET A 302 -11.33 6.17 -1.80
C MET A 302 -10.22 5.93 -2.84
N THR A 303 -9.27 5.05 -2.55
CA THR A 303 -8.18 4.67 -3.45
C THR A 303 -8.46 3.39 -4.24
N ILE A 304 -9.65 2.79 -4.05
CA ILE A 304 -10.09 1.55 -4.67
C ILE A 304 -11.28 1.86 -5.58
N SER A 305 -11.37 1.21 -6.75
CA SER A 305 -12.46 1.48 -7.68
C SER A 305 -13.82 1.05 -7.09
N ARG A 306 -14.89 1.72 -7.52
CA ARG A 306 -16.25 1.37 -7.08
C ARG A 306 -16.69 -0.03 -7.51
N SER A 307 -16.16 -0.54 -8.62
CA SER A 307 -16.39 -1.92 -9.07
C SER A 307 -15.72 -2.89 -8.12
N GLU A 308 -14.43 -2.70 -7.82
CA GLU A 308 -13.71 -3.59 -6.90
C GLU A 308 -14.35 -3.63 -5.50
N LEU A 309 -14.72 -2.46 -4.97
CA LEU A 309 -15.39 -2.36 -3.66
C LEU A 309 -16.73 -3.12 -3.59
N ARG A 310 -17.38 -3.35 -4.74
CA ARG A 310 -18.67 -4.03 -4.86
C ARG A 310 -18.52 -5.50 -5.20
N GLU A 311 -17.61 -5.83 -6.10
CA GLU A 311 -17.53 -7.14 -6.76
C GLU A 311 -16.55 -8.10 -6.09
N TYR A 312 -15.52 -7.58 -5.40
CA TYR A 312 -14.46 -8.40 -4.80
C TYR A 312 -14.28 -8.13 -3.30
N PRO A 313 -15.33 -8.26 -2.47
CA PRO A 313 -15.25 -7.95 -1.04
C PRO A 313 -14.21 -8.79 -0.28
N ASP A 314 -13.97 -10.03 -0.72
CA ASP A 314 -12.97 -10.91 -0.11
C ASP A 314 -11.53 -10.49 -0.42
N GLU A 315 -11.29 -9.83 -1.55
CA GLU A 315 -9.97 -9.31 -1.92
C GLU A 315 -9.59 -8.04 -1.14
N LEU A 316 -10.57 -7.39 -0.51
CA LEU A 316 -10.35 -6.20 0.31
C LEU A 316 -9.78 -6.53 1.70
N VAL A 317 -9.69 -7.82 2.06
CA VAL A 317 -9.14 -8.29 3.34
C VAL A 317 -7.74 -7.75 3.62
N ARG A 318 -6.94 -7.53 2.57
CA ARG A 318 -5.58 -6.96 2.68
C ARG A 318 -5.55 -5.46 2.97
N PHE A 319 -6.70 -4.77 2.88
CA PHE A 319 -6.85 -3.33 3.11
C PHE A 319 -7.66 -3.10 4.38
N GLN A 320 -6.99 -3.22 5.52
CA GLN A 320 -7.61 -3.19 6.86
C GLN A 320 -8.48 -1.95 7.11
N PRO A 321 -8.10 -0.72 6.67
CA PRO A 321 -8.96 0.46 6.81
C PRO A 321 -10.32 0.31 6.14
N VAL A 322 -10.42 -0.42 5.03
CA VAL A 322 -11.72 -0.66 4.35
C VAL A 322 -12.66 -1.48 5.22
N GLY A 323 -12.11 -2.50 5.90
CA GLY A 323 -12.88 -3.36 6.79
C GLY A 323 -13.31 -2.64 8.07
N ILE A 324 -12.38 -1.96 8.75
CA ILE A 324 -12.68 -1.32 10.05
C ILE A 324 -13.74 -0.22 9.89
N LEU A 325 -13.67 0.58 8.81
CA LEU A 325 -14.65 1.63 8.50
C LEU A 325 -16.07 1.09 8.21
N ARG A 326 -16.21 -0.22 7.95
CA ARG A 326 -17.49 -0.92 7.74
C ARG A 326 -17.97 -1.66 8.99
N SER A 327 -17.13 -1.80 10.01
CA SER A 327 -17.42 -2.62 11.19
C SER A 327 -18.36 -1.90 12.15
N ARG A 328 -19.31 -2.64 12.74
CA ARG A 328 -20.27 -2.05 13.69
C ARG A 328 -19.58 -1.46 14.92
N CYS A 329 -18.51 -2.08 15.42
CA CYS A 329 -17.75 -1.53 16.54
C CYS A 329 -17.25 -0.11 16.27
N TYR A 330 -16.69 0.17 15.09
CA TYR A 330 -16.29 1.52 14.69
C TYR A 330 -17.50 2.45 14.57
N LEU A 331 -18.56 2.03 13.88
CA LEU A 331 -19.76 2.85 13.65
C LEU A 331 -20.52 3.19 14.94
N GLU A 332 -20.62 2.26 15.88
CA GLU A 332 -21.36 2.39 17.13
C GLU A 332 -20.55 3.04 18.25
N SER A 333 -19.21 3.01 18.15
CA SER A 333 -18.32 3.78 19.03
C SER A 333 -18.29 5.28 18.75
N GLU A 334 -19.23 5.82 17.96
CA GLU A 334 -19.16 7.18 17.42
C GLU A 334 -17.82 7.46 16.70
N ARG A 335 -17.31 6.45 15.98
CA ARG A 335 -16.06 6.50 15.20
C ARG A 335 -14.79 6.72 16.03
N GLN A 336 -14.81 6.28 17.30
CA GLN A 336 -13.68 6.44 18.22
C GLN A 336 -12.70 5.25 18.23
N LEU A 337 -12.92 4.21 17.41
CA LEU A 337 -11.99 3.08 17.30
C LEU A 337 -10.99 3.28 16.15
N GLY A 338 -9.71 3.33 16.49
CA GLY A 338 -8.59 3.35 15.56
C GLY A 338 -7.84 2.01 15.50
N CYS A 339 -6.78 1.97 14.71
CA CYS A 339 -5.90 0.79 14.61
C CYS A 339 -5.23 0.49 15.96
N SER A 340 -4.78 1.56 16.64
CA SER A 340 -4.08 1.58 17.92
C SER A 340 -4.96 1.20 19.10
N THR A 341 -6.29 1.21 18.94
CA THR A 341 -7.21 0.70 19.95
C THR A 341 -7.00 -0.79 20.20
N CYS A 342 -6.75 -1.54 19.11
CA CYS A 342 -6.58 -2.99 19.15
C CYS A 342 -5.11 -3.42 19.10
N HIS A 343 -4.28 -2.72 18.31
CA HIS A 343 -2.89 -3.08 18.07
C HIS A 343 -1.91 -2.10 18.73
N ASN A 344 -0.78 -2.61 19.19
CA ASN A 344 0.36 -1.74 19.49
C ASN A 344 1.11 -1.47 18.17
N PRO A 345 1.20 -0.22 17.68
CA PRO A 345 1.80 0.07 16.37
C PRO A 345 3.30 -0.23 16.28
N HIS A 346 3.96 -0.53 17.41
CA HIS A 346 5.38 -0.91 17.44
C HIS A 346 5.61 -2.42 17.54
N GLU A 347 4.61 -3.21 17.93
CA GLU A 347 4.75 -4.65 18.22
C GLU A 347 4.18 -5.48 17.08
N SER A 348 4.92 -6.47 16.59
CA SER A 348 4.46 -7.33 15.50
C SER A 348 3.27 -8.17 15.96
N VAL A 349 2.19 -8.19 15.16
CA VAL A 349 0.98 -8.97 15.44
C VAL A 349 1.28 -10.46 15.60
N GLU A 350 2.28 -10.99 14.89
CA GLU A 350 2.71 -12.40 14.97
C GLU A 350 3.33 -12.75 16.33
N THR A 351 3.84 -11.76 17.06
CA THR A 351 4.45 -11.95 18.38
C THR A 351 3.46 -11.80 19.53
N VAL A 352 2.26 -11.27 19.24
CA VAL A 352 1.24 -11.03 20.25
C VAL A 352 0.36 -12.28 20.40
N PRO A 353 0.22 -12.85 21.62
CA PRO A 353 -0.67 -13.98 21.84
C PRO A 353 -2.13 -13.64 21.53
N MET A 354 -2.86 -14.58 20.92
CA MET A 354 -4.25 -14.40 20.49
C MET A 354 -5.15 -13.93 21.65
N GLU A 355 -4.91 -14.40 22.88
CA GLU A 355 -5.67 -14.02 24.06
C GLU A 355 -5.56 -12.52 24.36
N ARG A 356 -4.43 -11.88 24.03
CA ARG A 356 -4.25 -10.44 24.20
C ARG A 356 -5.10 -9.66 23.20
N HIS A 357 -5.28 -10.16 21.98
CA HIS A 357 -6.20 -9.57 21.00
C HIS A 357 -7.65 -9.79 21.40
N VAL A 358 -8.03 -11.01 21.83
CA VAL A 358 -9.39 -11.31 22.32
C VAL A 358 -9.78 -10.42 23.50
N LYS A 359 -8.84 -10.09 24.40
CA LYS A 359 -9.06 -9.13 25.50
C LYS A 359 -9.55 -7.76 25.04
N LYS A 360 -9.22 -7.33 23.81
CA LYS A 360 -9.75 -6.08 23.23
C LYS A 360 -11.24 -6.21 22.93
N CYS A 361 -11.67 -7.32 22.33
CA CYS A 361 -13.08 -7.59 22.05
C CYS A 361 -13.91 -7.64 23.34
N VAL A 362 -13.45 -8.41 24.32
CA VAL A 362 -14.18 -8.59 25.58
C VAL A 362 -14.01 -7.42 26.56
N SER A 363 -13.35 -6.33 26.16
CA SER A 363 -13.40 -5.07 26.91
C SER A 363 -14.71 -4.31 26.69
N CYS A 364 -15.41 -4.59 25.58
CA CYS A 364 -16.69 -3.98 25.22
C CYS A 364 -17.83 -4.99 25.05
N HIS A 365 -17.54 -6.29 24.83
CA HIS A 365 -18.54 -7.35 24.67
C HIS A 365 -18.63 -8.25 25.91
N LEU A 366 -19.06 -7.69 27.03
CA LEU A 366 -19.15 -8.38 28.33
C LEU A 366 -20.56 -8.96 28.54
N GLU A 367 -20.65 -10.15 29.12
CA GLU A 367 -21.93 -10.85 29.32
C GLU A 367 -22.92 -10.08 30.20
N SER A 368 -22.44 -9.26 31.13
CA SER A 368 -23.26 -8.70 32.22
C SER A 368 -23.21 -7.18 32.36
N GLU A 369 -22.39 -6.47 31.57
CA GLU A 369 -22.05 -5.07 31.87
C GLU A 369 -21.90 -4.15 30.64
N SER A 370 -22.07 -4.64 29.42
CA SER A 370 -21.95 -3.80 28.21
C SER A 370 -23.27 -3.54 27.50
N ASP A 371 -23.41 -2.35 26.93
CA ASP A 371 -24.47 -2.02 25.97
C ASP A 371 -24.35 -2.83 24.65
N HIS A 372 -23.23 -3.52 24.45
CA HIS A 372 -23.00 -4.41 23.32
C HIS A 372 -23.29 -5.87 23.66
N VAL A 373 -23.81 -6.61 22.68
CA VAL A 373 -24.17 -8.02 22.82
C VAL A 373 -22.89 -8.87 22.91
N ALA A 374 -22.74 -9.62 24.00
CA ALA A 374 -21.71 -10.65 24.13
C ALA A 374 -22.00 -11.84 23.20
N CYS A 375 -20.95 -12.52 22.73
CA CYS A 375 -21.10 -13.68 21.86
C CYS A 375 -21.80 -14.82 22.62
N PRO A 376 -22.95 -15.35 22.14
CA PRO A 376 -23.67 -16.41 22.83
C PRO A 376 -23.02 -17.80 22.68
N VAL A 377 -22.06 -17.94 21.75
CA VAL A 377 -21.38 -19.22 21.47
C VAL A 377 -20.11 -19.36 22.31
N SER A 378 -19.26 -18.32 22.31
CA SER A 378 -18.00 -18.30 23.05
C SER A 378 -17.74 -16.86 23.51
N PRO A 379 -18.21 -16.47 24.71
CA PRO A 379 -18.21 -15.09 25.17
C PRO A 379 -16.82 -14.56 25.55
N LYS A 380 -15.82 -15.43 25.73
CA LYS A 380 -14.50 -15.08 26.30
C LYS A 380 -13.30 -15.43 25.44
N THR A 381 -13.47 -16.28 24.43
CA THR A 381 -12.37 -16.89 23.66
C THR A 381 -12.78 -17.12 22.22
N GLY A 382 -11.82 -17.29 21.30
CA GLY A 382 -12.12 -17.71 19.93
C GLY A 382 -12.86 -16.67 19.06
N CYS A 383 -12.80 -15.38 19.44
CA CYS A 383 -13.57 -14.34 18.76
C CYS A 383 -13.08 -14.10 17.33
N ILE A 384 -11.76 -14.16 17.11
CA ILE A 384 -11.10 -13.76 15.85
C ILE A 384 -11.37 -14.79 14.76
N GLU A 385 -11.39 -16.07 15.11
CA GLU A 385 -11.62 -17.19 14.21
C GLU A 385 -13.00 -17.10 13.53
N CYS A 386 -14.01 -16.59 14.26
CA CYS A 386 -15.37 -16.43 13.73
C CYS A 386 -15.65 -15.03 13.19
N HIS A 387 -15.14 -13.97 13.83
CA HIS A 387 -15.50 -12.58 13.50
C HIS A 387 -14.49 -11.85 12.62
N MET A 388 -13.28 -12.39 12.49
CA MET A 388 -12.18 -11.86 11.69
C MET A 388 -11.44 -13.02 10.99
N PRO A 389 -12.13 -13.89 10.24
CA PRO A 389 -11.53 -15.11 9.70
C PRO A 389 -10.33 -14.77 8.82
N ALA A 390 -9.28 -15.60 8.92
CA ALA A 390 -8.14 -15.52 8.03
C ALA A 390 -8.55 -15.92 6.61
N LYS A 391 -8.10 -15.16 5.62
CA LYS A 391 -8.30 -15.42 4.20
C LYS A 391 -6.97 -15.40 3.48
N GLN A 392 -6.78 -16.37 2.59
CA GLN A 392 -5.69 -16.34 1.62
C GLN A 392 -6.20 -15.80 0.31
N LEU A 393 -5.48 -14.83 -0.23
CA LEU A 393 -5.69 -14.38 -1.58
C LEU A 393 -4.99 -15.36 -2.54
N PRO A 394 -5.67 -15.77 -3.65
CA PRO A 394 -5.09 -16.72 -4.60
C PRO A 394 -3.69 -16.29 -5.06
N GLY A 395 -2.72 -17.20 -4.95
CA GLY A 395 -1.34 -16.99 -5.41
C GLY A 395 -0.45 -16.12 -4.52
N ILE A 396 -0.98 -15.50 -3.46
CA ILE A 396 -0.20 -14.60 -2.58
C ILE A 396 0.49 -15.36 -1.42
N HIS A 397 0.04 -16.58 -1.10
CA HIS A 397 0.62 -17.41 -0.02
C HIS A 397 0.80 -16.68 1.33
N LEU A 398 -0.06 -15.69 1.61
CA LEU A 398 -0.11 -14.91 2.84
C LEU A 398 -1.55 -14.91 3.37
N ASP A 399 -1.66 -14.99 4.71
CA ASP A 399 -2.92 -14.93 5.42
C ASP A 399 -3.25 -13.49 5.85
N PHE A 400 -4.48 -13.07 5.63
CA PHE A 400 -5.00 -11.77 6.08
C PHE A 400 -6.27 -11.97 6.91
N HIS A 401 -6.35 -11.37 8.08
CA HIS A 401 -7.57 -11.37 8.90
C HIS A 401 -8.56 -10.30 8.42
N ASP A 402 -9.84 -10.67 8.26
CA ASP A 402 -10.91 -9.74 7.88
C ASP A 402 -11.13 -8.69 8.97
N HIS A 403 -10.85 -7.42 8.64
CA HIS A 403 -11.10 -6.29 9.52
C HIS A 403 -12.52 -5.72 9.36
N TRP A 404 -13.36 -6.31 8.50
CA TRP A 404 -14.80 -6.08 8.54
C TRP A 404 -15.42 -7.00 9.60
N ILE A 405 -15.22 -6.62 10.86
CA ILE A 405 -15.53 -7.40 12.05
C ILE A 405 -17.06 -7.56 12.19
N ARG A 406 -17.55 -8.79 12.03
CA ARG A 406 -18.99 -9.11 12.07
C ARG A 406 -19.25 -10.59 12.34
N VAL A 407 -20.50 -10.96 12.58
CA VAL A 407 -20.92 -12.37 12.47
C VAL A 407 -20.95 -12.73 10.99
N HIS A 408 -20.23 -13.78 10.60
CA HIS A 408 -20.31 -14.32 9.24
C HIS A 408 -21.44 -15.34 9.16
N GLU A 409 -22.24 -15.28 8.10
CA GLU A 409 -23.18 -16.37 7.79
C GLU A 409 -22.38 -17.66 7.54
N PRO A 410 -22.90 -18.83 7.94
CA PRO A 410 -22.29 -20.10 7.59
C PRO A 410 -22.13 -20.20 6.07
N GLN A 411 -20.92 -20.54 5.60
CA GLN A 411 -20.64 -20.78 4.18
C GLN A 411 -21.18 -22.12 3.72
#